data_AF-A0A395D2B4-F1
#
_entry.id   AF-A0A395D2B4-F1
#
_cell.length_a   1.000
_cell.length_b   1.000
_cell.length_c   1.000
_cell.angle_alpha   90.00
_cell.angle_beta   90.00
_cell.angle_gamma   90.00
#
_symmetry.space_group_name_H-M   'P 1'
#
loop_
_entity.id
_entity.type
_entity.pdbx_description
1 polymer ?
#
loop_
_entity_poly.entity_id
_entity_poly.type
_entity_poly.pdbx_seq_one_letter_code
_entity_poly.pdbx_strand_id
1 'polypeptide(L)'
;MWPAHASGRLPVPPSSQALASHRACVEALERQYAEDKRRIVEKTVDADGSSQETSLETSGIERKGTDNVRYQATIWYHHGRVRTDLGQIETSHSFETRLRECKGATLHISGETGYTLSTFEPWRKSAP
;
A
#
# COMPACT_ATOMS: atom_id res chain seq x y z
N MET A 1 -29.98 -7.14 -11.78
CA MET A 1 -29.54 -6.40 -10.59
C MET A 1 -28.27 -7.07 -10.10
N TRP A 2 -27.09 -6.58 -10.50
CA TRP A 2 -25.82 -7.11 -9.99
C TRP A 2 -25.56 -6.49 -8.62
N PRO A 3 -25.20 -7.29 -7.58
CA PRO A 3 -24.77 -6.72 -6.32
C PRO A 3 -23.47 -5.96 -6.59
N ALA A 4 -23.48 -4.65 -6.35
CA ALA A 4 -22.27 -3.84 -6.36
C ALA A 4 -21.41 -4.30 -5.17
N HIS A 5 -20.46 -5.18 -5.42
CA HIS A 5 -19.36 -5.40 -4.48
C HIS A 5 -18.58 -4.09 -4.43
N ALA A 6 -18.72 -3.32 -3.35
CA ALA A 6 -18.14 -1.99 -3.19
C ALA A 6 -16.63 -2.03 -2.89
N SER A 7 -15.90 -2.81 -3.69
CA SER A 7 -14.45 -2.83 -3.76
C SER A 7 -14.03 -2.61 -5.22
N GLY A 8 -13.27 -1.54 -5.46
CA GLY A 8 -12.71 -1.23 -6.77
C GLY A 8 -11.26 -1.66 -6.84
N ARG A 9 -10.87 -2.33 -7.92
CA ARG A 9 -9.46 -2.61 -8.24
C ARG A 9 -9.19 -2.17 -9.66
N LEU A 10 -8.11 -1.42 -9.85
CA LEU A 10 -7.66 -0.95 -11.15
C LEU A 10 -6.23 -1.43 -11.37
N PRO A 11 -5.97 -2.20 -12.45
CA PRO A 11 -4.61 -2.61 -12.77
C PRO A 11 -3.77 -1.39 -13.15
N VAL A 12 -2.53 -1.38 -12.69
CA VAL A 12 -1.54 -0.41 -13.17
C VAL A 12 -0.89 -0.96 -14.43
N PRO A 13 -0.81 -0.17 -15.52
CA PRO A 13 -0.18 -0.62 -16.75
C PRO A 13 1.24 -1.14 -16.48
N PRO A 14 1.56 -2.37 -16.92
CA PRO A 14 2.89 -2.92 -16.70
C PRO A 14 3.92 -2.10 -17.47
N SER A 15 5.10 -1.96 -16.88
CA SER A 15 6.23 -1.27 -17.50
C SER A 15 7.51 -2.07 -17.29
N SER A 16 8.51 -1.77 -18.13
CA SER A 16 9.85 -2.32 -17.99
C SER A 16 10.90 -1.25 -18.23
N GLN A 17 12.03 -1.40 -17.55
CA GLN A 17 13.18 -0.51 -17.66
C GLN A 17 14.46 -1.34 -17.70
N ALA A 18 15.26 -1.15 -18.75
CA ALA A 18 16.62 -1.68 -18.81
C ALA A 18 17.55 -0.81 -17.94
N LEU A 19 18.39 -1.47 -17.14
CA LEU A 19 19.39 -0.83 -16.28
C LEU A 19 20.80 -1.29 -16.70
N ALA A 20 21.83 -0.63 -16.16
CA ALA A 20 23.22 -0.88 -16.56
C ALA A 20 23.72 -2.30 -16.21
N SER A 21 23.13 -2.93 -15.20
CA SER A 21 23.50 -4.28 -14.76
C SER A 21 22.43 -4.88 -13.85
N HIS A 22 22.51 -6.18 -13.59
CA HIS A 22 21.69 -6.83 -12.56
C HIS A 22 21.87 -6.19 -11.18
N ARG A 23 23.11 -5.83 -10.81
CA ARG A 23 23.38 -5.10 -9.55
C ARG A 23 22.62 -3.78 -9.46
N ALA A 24 22.63 -2.98 -10.53
CA ALA A 24 21.88 -1.72 -10.58
C ALA A 24 20.36 -1.94 -10.46
N CYS A 25 19.85 -3.06 -10.98
CA CYS A 25 18.46 -3.46 -10.78
C CYS A 25 18.14 -3.77 -9.32
N VAL A 26 18.99 -4.57 -8.65
CA VAL A 26 18.83 -4.88 -7.23
C VAL A 26 18.90 -3.61 -6.37
N GLU A 27 19.83 -2.71 -6.65
CA GLU A 27 19.94 -1.40 -5.98
C GLU A 27 18.65 -0.56 -6.17
N ALA A 28 18.01 -0.64 -7.33
CA ALA A 28 16.73 0.03 -7.56
C ALA A 28 15.60 -0.56 -6.69
N LEU A 29 15.58 -1.88 -6.48
CA LEU A 29 14.64 -2.51 -5.54
C LEU A 29 14.91 -2.11 -4.09
N GLU A 30 16.19 -2.07 -3.69
CA GLU A 30 16.61 -1.65 -2.34
C GLU A 30 16.24 -0.20 -2.04
N ARG A 31 16.46 0.70 -3.01
CA ARG A 31 16.02 2.10 -2.90
C ARG A 31 14.50 2.18 -2.76
N GLN A 32 13.75 1.45 -3.59
CA GLN A 32 12.29 1.46 -3.50
C GLN A 32 11.82 0.95 -2.13
N TYR A 33 12.39 -0.15 -1.62
CA TYR A 33 12.03 -0.67 -0.31
C TYR A 33 12.34 0.34 0.81
N ALA A 34 13.46 1.07 0.72
CA ALA A 34 13.78 2.13 1.66
C ALA A 34 12.80 3.31 1.57
N GLU A 35 12.39 3.71 0.36
CA GLU A 35 11.36 4.73 0.15
C GLU A 35 10.01 4.32 0.72
N ASP A 36 9.57 3.09 0.45
CA ASP A 36 8.29 2.57 0.92
C ASP A 36 8.24 2.50 2.46
N LYS A 37 9.34 2.12 3.11
CA LYS A 37 9.45 2.19 4.59
C LYS A 37 9.33 3.60 5.15
N ARG A 38 9.80 4.63 4.42
CA ARG A 38 9.68 6.03 4.86
C ARG A 38 8.26 6.58 4.73
N ARG A 39 7.39 5.92 3.95
CA ARG A 39 5.98 6.31 3.81
C ARG A 39 5.11 5.82 4.96
N ILE A 40 5.62 4.94 5.81
CA ILE A 40 4.86 4.42 6.95
C ILE A 40 4.57 5.59 7.90
N VAL A 41 3.30 5.77 8.20
CA VAL A 41 2.80 6.75 9.16
C VAL A 41 2.00 5.96 10.18
N GLU A 42 2.50 5.90 11.41
CA GLU A 42 1.74 5.30 12.52
C GLU A 42 0.40 6.00 12.68
N LYS A 43 -0.61 5.27 13.17
CA LYS A 43 -1.95 5.81 13.38
C LYS A 43 -1.90 7.08 14.24
N THR A 44 -2.29 8.20 13.67
CA THR A 44 -2.47 9.48 14.37
C THR A 44 -3.96 9.80 14.46
N VAL A 45 -4.36 10.44 15.56
CA VAL A 45 -5.74 10.86 15.80
C VAL A 45 -5.72 12.36 16.10
N ASP A 46 -6.44 13.14 15.31
CA ASP A 46 -6.52 14.58 15.46
C ASP A 46 -7.51 14.97 16.57
N ALA A 47 -7.52 16.26 16.93
CA ALA A 47 -8.41 16.77 17.99
C ALA A 47 -9.91 16.62 17.67
N ASP A 48 -10.25 16.57 16.39
CA ASP A 48 -11.62 16.29 15.91
C ASP A 48 -11.93 14.78 15.87
N GLY A 49 -10.95 13.93 16.23
CA GLY A 49 -10.95 12.46 16.21
C GLY A 49 -10.98 11.83 14.83
N SER A 50 -10.71 12.59 13.77
CA SER A 50 -10.26 12.00 12.51
C SER A 50 -8.92 11.28 12.74
N SER A 51 -8.63 10.28 11.90
CA SER A 51 -7.37 9.55 11.99
C SER A 51 -6.79 9.24 10.62
N GLN A 52 -5.47 9.09 10.59
CA GLN A 52 -4.73 8.69 9.40
C GLN A 52 -3.67 7.67 9.78
N GLU A 53 -3.47 6.69 8.92
CA GLU A 53 -2.43 5.68 9.03
C GLU A 53 -2.01 5.26 7.62
N THR A 54 -0.70 5.10 7.43
CA THR A 54 -0.14 4.49 6.23
C THR A 54 0.68 3.29 6.66
N SER A 55 0.31 2.10 6.21
CA SER A 55 1.01 0.86 6.56
C SER A 55 1.60 0.20 5.32
N LEU A 56 2.68 -0.57 5.52
CA LEU A 56 3.38 -1.30 4.48
C LEU A 56 3.29 -2.80 4.76
N GLU A 57 2.71 -3.53 3.81
CA GLU A 57 2.68 -4.98 3.79
C GLU A 57 3.68 -5.50 2.75
N THR A 58 4.71 -6.21 3.18
CA THR A 58 5.75 -6.75 2.28
C THR A 58 6.51 -7.91 2.92
N SER A 59 6.98 -8.84 2.09
CA SER A 59 7.97 -9.88 2.47
C SER A 59 9.42 -9.39 2.36
N GLY A 60 9.64 -8.11 2.03
CA GLY A 60 10.95 -7.57 1.69
C GLY A 60 11.43 -8.01 0.30
N ILE A 61 12.75 -7.95 0.09
CA ILE A 61 13.37 -8.31 -1.18
C ILE A 61 13.68 -9.81 -1.19
N GLU A 62 13.05 -10.54 -2.11
CA GLU A 62 13.19 -11.97 -2.29
C GLU A 62 14.15 -12.28 -3.45
N ARG A 63 15.14 -13.14 -3.22
CA ARG A 63 16.04 -13.63 -4.29
C ARG A 63 15.54 -14.99 -4.79
N LYS A 64 15.11 -15.06 -6.06
CA LYS A 64 14.57 -16.28 -6.70
C LYS A 64 15.57 -16.84 -7.73
N GLY A 65 16.77 -17.20 -7.28
CA GLY A 65 17.86 -17.69 -8.13
C GLY A 65 18.98 -16.67 -8.31
N THR A 66 19.87 -16.90 -9.27
CA THR A 66 21.08 -16.08 -9.46
C THR A 66 20.79 -14.68 -10.04
N ASP A 67 19.84 -14.58 -10.97
CA ASP A 67 19.56 -13.34 -11.73
C ASP A 67 18.10 -12.88 -11.63
N ASN A 68 17.33 -13.45 -10.71
CA ASN A 68 15.95 -13.04 -10.48
C ASN A 68 15.77 -12.57 -9.04
N VAL A 69 15.38 -11.32 -8.88
CA VAL A 69 15.12 -10.70 -7.58
C VAL A 69 13.77 -10.01 -7.65
N ARG A 70 12.95 -10.19 -6.62
CA ARG A 70 11.58 -9.71 -6.56
C ARG A 70 11.37 -8.86 -5.31
N TYR A 71 10.59 -7.81 -5.45
CA TYR A 71 10.06 -7.02 -4.37
C TYR A 71 8.57 -6.81 -4.62
N GLN A 72 7.73 -7.29 -3.71
CA GLN A 72 6.30 -7.02 -3.72
C GLN A 72 5.94 -6.26 -2.44
N ALA A 73 5.18 -5.19 -2.62
CA ALA A 73 4.68 -4.38 -1.52
C ALA A 73 3.25 -3.93 -1.79
N THR A 74 2.46 -3.89 -0.72
CA THR A 74 1.18 -3.18 -0.68
C THR A 74 1.32 -2.04 0.33
N ILE A 75 1.14 -0.81 -0.15
CA ILE A 75 0.95 0.36 0.72
C ILE A 75 -0.54 0.49 0.96
N TRP A 76 -0.94 0.51 2.22
CA TRP A 76 -2.30 0.76 2.65
C TRP A 76 -2.42 2.16 3.20
N TYR A 77 -3.50 2.85 2.83
CA TYR A 77 -3.88 4.13 3.40
C TYR A 77 -5.21 3.96 4.12
N HIS A 78 -5.24 4.40 5.37
CA HIS A 78 -6.42 4.33 6.22
C HIS A 78 -6.76 5.73 6.69
N HIS A 79 -8.00 6.14 6.42
CA HIS A 79 -8.51 7.45 6.83
C HIS A 79 -9.79 7.25 7.63
N GLY A 80 -9.72 7.52 8.92
CA GLY A 80 -10.85 7.48 9.84
C GLY A 80 -11.51 8.84 9.93
N ARG A 81 -12.84 8.87 9.88
CA ARG A 81 -13.65 10.05 10.14
C ARG A 81 -14.75 9.75 11.15
N VAL A 82 -15.10 10.76 11.91
CA VAL A 82 -16.20 10.66 12.87
C VAL A 82 -17.54 10.68 12.16
N ARG A 83 -18.40 9.74 12.52
CA ARG A 83 -19.81 9.70 12.17
C ARG A 83 -20.62 9.90 13.43
N THR A 84 -20.78 11.16 13.84
CA THR A 84 -21.56 11.53 15.03
C THR A 84 -23.03 11.11 14.90
N ASP A 85 -23.53 11.05 13.68
CA ASP A 85 -24.85 10.52 13.32
C ASP A 85 -25.00 9.02 13.62
N LEU A 86 -23.90 8.27 13.58
CA LEU A 86 -23.86 6.82 13.85
C LEU A 86 -23.21 6.48 15.20
N GLY A 87 -22.61 7.45 15.89
CA GLY A 87 -21.79 7.21 17.07
C GLY A 87 -20.56 6.33 16.78
N GLN A 88 -19.98 6.42 15.58
CA GLN A 88 -18.91 5.55 15.10
C GLN A 88 -17.77 6.34 14.44
N ILE A 89 -16.60 5.70 14.31
CA ILE A 89 -15.54 6.09 13.38
C ILE A 89 -15.70 5.22 12.15
N GLU A 90 -15.84 5.85 10.99
CA GLU A 90 -15.77 5.18 9.69
C GLU A 90 -14.35 5.30 9.15
N THR A 91 -13.70 4.18 8.87
CA THR A 91 -12.37 4.14 8.27
C THR A 91 -12.45 3.67 6.83
N SER A 92 -12.07 4.53 5.89
CA SER A 92 -11.89 4.14 4.49
C SER A 92 -10.50 3.53 4.30
N HIS A 93 -10.40 2.48 3.48
CA HIS A 93 -9.14 1.80 3.20
C HIS A 93 -8.87 1.78 1.69
N SER A 94 -7.79 2.43 1.27
CA SER A 94 -7.27 2.34 -0.10
C SER A 94 -5.88 1.71 -0.09
N PHE A 95 -5.46 1.20 -1.25
CA PHE A 95 -4.17 0.54 -1.37
C PHE A 95 -3.52 0.73 -2.73
N GLU A 96 -2.20 0.54 -2.73
CA GLU A 96 -1.36 0.41 -3.90
C GLU A 96 -0.50 -0.84 -3.75
N THR A 97 -0.73 -1.83 -4.60
CA THR A 97 0.14 -3.00 -4.69
C THR A 97 1.07 -2.84 -5.88
N ARG A 98 2.36 -3.06 -5.68
CA ARG A 98 3.37 -3.08 -6.75
C ARG A 98 4.20 -4.36 -6.64
N LEU A 99 4.40 -4.98 -7.79
CA LEU A 99 5.36 -6.05 -8.01
C LEU A 99 6.50 -5.49 -8.85
N ARG A 100 7.72 -5.59 -8.35
CA ARG A 100 8.94 -5.20 -9.04
C ARG A 100 9.87 -6.40 -9.13
N GLU A 101 10.26 -6.77 -10.34
CA GLU A 101 11.06 -7.96 -10.60
C GLU A 101 12.26 -7.60 -11.46
N CYS A 102 13.46 -7.85 -10.96
CA CYS A 102 14.68 -7.88 -11.74
C CYS A 102 14.79 -9.23 -12.44
N LYS A 103 14.92 -9.20 -13.77
CA LYS A 103 15.30 -10.34 -14.61
C LYS A 103 16.58 -9.96 -15.33
N GLY A 104 17.72 -10.39 -14.80
CA GLY A 104 19.02 -9.85 -15.19
C GLY A 104 19.07 -8.33 -14.95
N ALA A 105 19.44 -7.56 -15.97
CA ALA A 105 19.51 -6.09 -15.87
C ALA A 105 18.18 -5.36 -16.13
N THR A 106 17.07 -6.09 -16.33
CA THR A 106 15.77 -5.50 -16.66
C THR A 106 14.85 -5.51 -15.44
N LEU A 107 14.36 -4.34 -15.06
CA LEU A 107 13.34 -4.16 -14.04
C LEU A 107 11.95 -4.22 -14.70
N HIS A 108 11.12 -5.16 -14.28
CA HIS A 108 9.71 -5.25 -14.63
C HIS A 108 8.86 -4.74 -13.47
N ILE A 109 7.85 -3.92 -13.79
CA ILE A 109 6.94 -3.34 -12.79
C ILE A 109 5.52 -3.64 -13.22
N SER A 110 4.73 -4.16 -12.29
CA SER A 110 3.29 -4.35 -12.44
C SER A 110 2.60 -4.08 -11.12
N GLY A 111 1.27 -4.10 -11.10
CA GLY A 111 0.54 -3.93 -9.86
C GLY A 111 -0.88 -3.44 -10.09
N GLU A 112 -1.44 -2.88 -9.03
CA GLU A 112 -2.82 -2.41 -9.00
C GLU A 112 -2.99 -1.36 -7.90
N THR A 113 -4.10 -0.64 -7.97
CA THR A 113 -4.56 0.24 -6.90
C THR A 113 -6.04 -0.01 -6.69
N GLY A 114 -6.53 0.27 -5.50
CA GLY A 114 -7.93 0.05 -5.20
C GLY A 114 -8.34 0.49 -3.82
N TYR A 115 -9.53 0.07 -3.44
CA TYR A 115 -10.09 0.29 -2.11
C TYR A 115 -10.92 -0.92 -1.68
N THR A 116 -11.06 -1.09 -0.37
CA THR A 116 -11.96 -2.07 0.23
C THR A 116 -13.16 -1.37 0.85
N LEU A 117 -14.11 -2.15 1.37
CA LEU A 117 -15.18 -1.61 2.20
C LEU A 117 -14.61 -0.86 3.40
N SER A 118 -15.28 0.22 3.79
CA SER A 118 -14.97 0.93 5.04
C SER A 118 -15.22 0.02 6.24
N THR A 119 -14.39 0.18 7.28
CA THR A 119 -14.65 -0.42 8.59
C THR A 119 -15.26 0.59 9.54
N PHE A 120 -15.95 0.11 10.57
CA PHE A 120 -16.65 0.96 11.54
C PHE A 120 -16.30 0.54 12.96
N GLU A 121 -15.82 1.49 13.75
CA GLU A 121 -15.44 1.29 15.16
C GLU A 121 -16.30 2.19 16.06
N PRO A 122 -16.65 1.77 17.29
CA PRO A 122 -17.40 2.64 18.21
C PRO A 122 -16.63 3.92 18.54
N TRP A 123 -17.29 5.08 18.41
CA TRP A 123 -16.74 6.34 18.90
C TRP A 123 -16.95 6.43 20.40
N ARG A 124 -15.88 6.28 21.19
CA ARG A 124 -15.91 6.63 22.61
C ARG A 124 -15.38 8.05 22.73
N LYS A 125 -16.30 9.02 22.92
CA LYS A 125 -15.92 10.37 23.30
C LYS A 125 -15.19 10.24 24.64
N SER A 126 -13.89 10.50 24.68
CA SER A 126 -13.17 10.66 25.94
C SER A 126 -13.94 11.71 26.74
N ALA A 127 -14.52 11.31 27.86
CA ALA A 127 -15.20 12.25 28.73
C ALA A 127 -14.18 13.32 29.21
N PRO A 128 -14.60 14.59 29.36
CA PRO A 128 -13.76 15.63 29.95
C PRO A 128 -13.33 15.28 31.38
#